data_AF-N0BBF6-F1
#
_entry.id   AF-N0BBF6-F1
#
_cell.length_a   1.000
_cell.length_b   1.000
_cell.length_c   1.000
_cell.angle_alpha   90.00
_cell.angle_beta   90.00
_cell.angle_gamma   90.00
#
_symmetry.space_group_name_H-M   'P 1'
#
loop_
_entity.id
_entity.type
_entity.pdbx_description
1 polymer ?
#
loop_
_entity_poly.entity_id
_entity_poly.type
_entity_poly.pdbx_seq_one_letter_code
_entity_poly.pdbx_strand_id
1 'polypeptide(L)'
;MVYGASPIVDNLFLLAVAALGWGLSLSTYRLFARSRGWPMGALQADAPFIPVLIGLAGLFAGLIFATARGADDGGWVIIAFGLLFAALWTGFLRVASQLSLILAPIATFLLLLGWLAAPLGFAERRWATERPAETLQRRGILKPDSSLAVPNPPAPDKAP
;
A
#
# COMPACT_ATOMS: atom_id res chain seq x y z
N MET A 1 7.01 21.34 10.83
CA MET A 1 6.69 20.56 9.61
C MET A 1 5.25 20.13 9.75
N VAL A 2 4.36 20.60 8.87
CA VAL A 2 2.94 20.25 8.93
C VAL A 2 2.84 18.79 8.48
N TYR A 3 2.74 17.88 9.45
CA TYR A 3 2.18 16.56 9.18
C TYR A 3 0.71 16.81 8.85
N GLY A 4 0.40 16.97 7.56
CA GLY A 4 -0.96 16.73 7.11
C GLY A 4 -1.25 15.30 7.55
N ALA A 5 -2.28 15.12 8.39
CA ALA A 5 -2.68 13.80 8.83
C ALA A 5 -2.89 12.96 7.58
N SER A 6 -1.95 12.04 7.30
CA SER A 6 -2.14 11.08 6.23
C SER A 6 -3.43 10.34 6.58
N PRO A 7 -4.42 10.28 5.67
CA PRO A 7 -5.65 9.58 5.95
C PRO A 7 -5.30 8.16 6.39
N ILE A 8 -6.06 7.62 7.35
CA ILE A 8 -5.82 6.27 7.90
C ILE A 8 -5.73 5.22 6.77
N VAL A 9 -6.45 5.49 5.67
CA VAL A 9 -6.37 4.80 4.39
C VAL A 9 -5.60 5.66 3.39
N ASP A 10 -4.36 5.26 3.10
CA ASP A 10 -3.53 5.82 2.02
C ASP A 10 -3.26 4.77 0.92
N ASN A 11 -2.58 5.17 -0.16
CA ASN A 11 -2.29 4.27 -1.27
C ASN A 11 -1.43 3.07 -0.84
N LEU A 12 -0.49 3.26 0.08
CA LEU A 12 0.37 2.17 0.57
C LEU A 12 -0.42 1.18 1.44
N PHE A 13 -1.35 1.68 2.25
CA PHE A 13 -2.30 0.87 3.00
C PHE A 13 -3.13 -0.02 2.06
N LEU A 14 -3.69 0.55 0.99
CA LEU A 14 -4.48 -0.22 0.01
C LEU A 14 -3.62 -1.26 -0.72
N LEU A 15 -2.40 -0.89 -1.11
CA LEU A 15 -1.44 -1.80 -1.73
C LEU A 15 -1.01 -2.93 -0.77
N ALA A 16 -0.89 -2.65 0.52
CA ALA A 16 -0.56 -3.64 1.53
C ALA A 16 -1.70 -4.65 1.73
N VAL A 17 -2.95 -4.16 1.82
CA VAL A 17 -4.15 -5.03 1.86
C VAL A 17 -4.22 -5.90 0.61
N ALA A 18 -3.98 -5.32 -0.56
CA ALA A 18 -4.02 -6.01 -1.84
C ALA A 18 -2.91 -7.06 -1.97
N ALA A 19 -1.67 -6.72 -1.62
CA ALA A 19 -0.52 -7.63 -1.63
C ALA A 19 -0.72 -8.80 -0.65
N LEU A 20 -1.22 -8.52 0.57
CA LEU A 20 -1.52 -9.55 1.55
C LEU A 20 -2.64 -10.45 1.06
N GLY A 21 -3.76 -9.89 0.61
CA GLY A 21 -4.93 -10.69 0.25
C GLY A 21 -4.76 -11.50 -1.04
N TRP A 22 -4.19 -10.91 -2.10
CA TRP A 22 -3.85 -11.66 -3.31
C TRP A 22 -2.70 -12.64 -3.08
N GLY A 23 -1.72 -12.29 -2.23
CA GLY A 23 -0.62 -13.18 -1.88
C GLY A 23 -1.09 -14.41 -1.10
N LEU A 24 -1.95 -14.21 -0.10
CA LEU A 24 -2.57 -15.29 0.66
C LEU A 24 -3.51 -16.13 -0.22
N SER A 25 -4.30 -15.48 -1.07
CA SER A 25 -5.16 -16.17 -2.02
C SER A 25 -4.34 -17.06 -2.96
N LEU A 26 -3.27 -16.55 -3.56
CA LEU A 26 -2.45 -17.30 -4.51
C LEU A 26 -1.72 -18.48 -3.86
N SER A 27 -1.19 -18.28 -2.65
CA SER A 27 -0.46 -19.31 -1.90
C SER A 27 -1.39 -20.43 -1.40
N THR A 28 -2.65 -20.13 -1.13
CA THR A 28 -3.62 -21.11 -0.60
C THR A 28 -4.59 -21.66 -1.66
N TYR A 29 -4.73 -21.01 -2.82
CA TYR A 29 -5.67 -21.38 -3.89
C TYR A 29 -5.61 -22.86 -4.23
N ARG A 30 -4.39 -23.40 -4.34
CA ARG A 30 -4.18 -24.79 -4.72
C ARG A 30 -4.80 -25.77 -3.73
N LEU A 31 -4.72 -25.49 -2.44
CA LEU A 31 -5.29 -26.34 -1.39
C LEU A 31 -6.81 -26.38 -1.53
N PHE A 32 -7.43 -25.20 -1.69
CA PHE A 32 -8.87 -25.06 -1.86
C PHE A 32 -9.37 -25.71 -3.15
N ALA A 33 -8.66 -25.51 -4.26
CA ALA A 33 -9.06 -26.05 -5.54
C ALA A 33 -8.93 -27.57 -5.60
N ARG A 34 -7.92 -28.17 -4.96
CA ARG A 34 -7.85 -29.64 -4.83
C ARG A 34 -8.95 -30.19 -3.95
N SER A 35 -9.21 -29.57 -2.80
CA SER A 35 -10.20 -30.08 -1.85
C SER A 35 -11.63 -29.98 -2.38
N ARG A 36 -11.90 -29.03 -3.28
CA ARG A 36 -13.24 -28.76 -3.84
C ARG A 36 -13.38 -29.16 -5.32
N GLY A 37 -12.37 -29.79 -5.91
CA GLY A 37 -12.37 -30.18 -7.32
C GLY A 37 -12.48 -29.00 -8.29
N TRP A 38 -11.97 -27.82 -7.93
CA TRP A 38 -12.02 -26.65 -8.80
C TRP A 38 -10.97 -26.71 -9.91
N PRO A 39 -11.23 -26.08 -11.07
CA PRO A 39 -10.26 -26.00 -12.16
C PRO A 39 -8.95 -25.34 -11.73
N MET A 40 -7.83 -25.93 -12.14
CA MET A 40 -6.49 -25.42 -11.91
C MET A 40 -5.83 -25.07 -13.24
N GLY A 41 -5.20 -23.90 -13.32
CA GLY A 41 -4.35 -23.55 -14.44
C GLY A 41 -3.09 -24.41 -14.47
N ALA A 42 -2.49 -24.59 -15.65
CA ALA A 42 -1.32 -25.45 -15.86
C ALA A 42 -0.19 -25.14 -14.87
N LEU A 43 0.10 -23.86 -14.61
CA LEU A 43 1.16 -23.48 -13.66
C LEU A 43 0.88 -23.95 -12.22
N GLN A 44 -0.38 -23.95 -11.79
CA GLN A 44 -0.79 -24.42 -10.45
C GLN A 44 -0.80 -25.96 -10.36
N ALA A 45 -1.01 -26.64 -11.49
CA ALA A 45 -1.02 -28.11 -11.57
C ALA A 45 0.41 -28.67 -11.67
N ASP A 46 1.21 -28.14 -12.59
CA ASP A 46 2.50 -28.71 -13.02
C ASP A 46 3.68 -28.14 -12.23
N ALA A 47 3.64 -26.86 -11.86
CA ALA A 47 4.71 -26.17 -11.16
C ALA A 47 4.19 -25.40 -9.91
N PRO A 48 3.61 -26.12 -8.93
CA PRO A 48 2.89 -25.49 -7.82
C PRO A 48 3.76 -24.62 -6.91
N PHE A 49 5.07 -24.77 -6.95
CA PHE A 49 5.98 -23.96 -6.15
C PHE A 49 6.03 -22.50 -6.65
N ILE A 50 5.89 -22.25 -7.96
CA ILE A 50 6.01 -20.89 -8.52
C ILE A 50 4.89 -19.97 -8.01
N PRO A 51 3.60 -20.33 -8.13
CA PRO A 51 2.52 -19.49 -7.60
C PRO A 51 2.60 -19.32 -6.09
N VAL A 52 2.99 -20.37 -5.36
CA VAL A 52 3.10 -20.32 -3.90
C VAL A 52 4.19 -19.33 -3.48
N LEU A 53 5.38 -19.38 -4.09
CA LEU A 53 6.46 -18.46 -3.76
C LEU A 53 6.10 -17.00 -4.09
N ILE A 54 5.45 -16.77 -5.24
CA ILE A 54 4.93 -15.43 -5.59
C ILE A 54 3.93 -14.94 -4.54
N GLY A 55 3.00 -15.82 -4.14
CA GLY A 55 1.99 -15.52 -3.14
C GLY A 55 2.59 -15.21 -1.78
N LEU A 56 3.58 -16.01 -1.34
CA LEU A 56 4.30 -15.82 -0.09
C LEU A 56 5.09 -14.51 -0.09
N ALA A 57 5.73 -14.14 -1.20
CA ALA A 57 6.44 -12.86 -1.29
C ALA A 57 5.50 -11.68 -1.05
N GLY A 58 4.30 -11.67 -1.67
CA GLY A 58 3.31 -10.63 -1.44
C GLY A 58 2.69 -10.65 -0.04
N LEU A 59 2.40 -11.85 0.48
CA LEU A 59 1.92 -12.05 1.84
C LEU A 59 2.90 -11.48 2.87
N PHE A 60 4.18 -11.83 2.77
CA PHE A 60 5.19 -11.36 3.70
C PHE A 60 5.46 -9.87 3.54
N ALA A 61 5.52 -9.34 2.31
CA ALA A 61 5.66 -7.91 2.09
C ALA A 61 4.51 -7.11 2.75
N GLY A 62 3.26 -7.57 2.59
CA GLY A 62 2.10 -6.96 3.23
C GLY A 62 2.15 -7.03 4.76
N LEU A 63 2.55 -8.17 5.34
CA LEU A 63 2.71 -8.34 6.78
C LEU A 63 3.84 -7.49 7.36
N ILE A 64 5.00 -7.47 6.70
CA ILE A 64 6.15 -6.65 7.11
C ILE A 64 5.77 -5.17 7.06
N PHE A 65 5.06 -4.72 6.01
CA PHE A 65 4.56 -3.36 5.95
C PHE A 65 3.56 -3.07 7.06
N ALA A 66 2.60 -3.96 7.32
CA ALA A 66 1.61 -3.78 8.38
C ALA A 66 2.25 -3.68 9.78
N THR A 67 3.27 -4.49 10.04
CA THR A 67 4.04 -4.42 11.29
C THR A 67 4.87 -3.14 11.39
N ALA A 68 5.53 -2.73 10.29
CA ALA A 68 6.27 -1.48 10.23
C ALA A 68 5.38 -0.24 10.38
N ARG A 69 4.12 -0.30 9.92
CA ARG A 69 3.13 0.76 10.09
C ARG A 69 2.69 0.89 11.54
N GLY A 70 2.67 -0.20 12.31
CA GLY A 70 2.27 -0.19 13.72
C GLY A 70 0.77 -0.39 13.94
N ALA A 71 0.42 -0.80 15.17
CA ALA A 71 -0.96 -1.13 15.54
C ALA A 71 -1.88 0.10 15.56
N ASP A 72 -1.40 1.20 16.13
CA ASP A 72 -2.16 2.43 16.34
C ASP A 72 -2.44 3.17 15.01
N ASP A 73 -1.56 3.00 14.02
CA ASP A 73 -1.67 3.61 12.69
C ASP A 73 -2.38 2.70 11.66
N GLY A 74 -3.07 1.67 12.13
CA GLY A 74 -3.95 0.82 11.30
C GLY A 74 -3.32 -0.45 10.74
N GLY A 75 -2.14 -0.87 11.20
CA GLY A 75 -1.52 -2.14 10.79
C GLY A 75 -2.40 -3.37 11.00
N TRP A 76 -3.15 -3.42 12.11
CA TRP A 76 -4.15 -4.49 12.35
C TRP A 76 -5.27 -4.48 11.33
N VAL A 77 -5.67 -3.30 10.87
CA VAL A 77 -6.72 -3.14 9.86
C VAL A 77 -6.25 -3.71 8.52
N ILE A 78 -4.98 -3.53 8.16
CA ILE A 78 -4.39 -4.15 6.95
C ILE A 78 -4.51 -5.67 7.01
N ILE A 79 -4.16 -6.27 8.15
CA ILE A 79 -4.23 -7.73 8.34
C ILE A 79 -5.68 -8.20 8.24
N ALA A 80 -6.60 -7.58 8.96
CA ALA A 80 -8.01 -7.95 8.97
C ALA A 80 -8.65 -7.85 7.58
N PHE A 81 -8.46 -6.73 6.88
CA PHE A 81 -8.98 -6.53 5.53
C PHE A 81 -8.31 -7.43 4.51
N GLY A 82 -7.00 -7.66 4.60
CA GLY A 82 -6.29 -8.55 3.69
C GLY A 82 -6.73 -10.01 3.83
N LEU A 83 -6.98 -10.48 5.06
CA LEU A 83 -7.56 -11.81 5.32
C LEU A 83 -8.98 -11.93 4.76
N LEU A 84 -9.84 -10.94 5.04
CA LEU A 84 -11.20 -10.90 4.51
C LEU A 84 -11.19 -10.87 2.97
N PHE A 85 -10.32 -10.05 2.39
CA PHE A 85 -10.15 -9.94 0.95
C PHE A 85 -9.69 -11.26 0.34
N ALA A 86 -8.72 -11.96 0.93
CA ALA A 86 -8.27 -13.27 0.46
C ALA A 86 -9.40 -14.30 0.47
N ALA A 87 -10.20 -14.33 1.54
CA ALA A 87 -11.33 -15.24 1.67
C ALA A 87 -12.41 -14.94 0.63
N LEU A 88 -12.76 -13.67 0.45
CA LEU A 88 -13.73 -13.21 -0.55
C LEU A 88 -13.23 -13.56 -1.96
N TRP A 89 -11.99 -13.17 -2.28
CA TRP A 89 -11.38 -13.37 -3.59
C TRP A 89 -11.32 -14.85 -3.96
N THR A 90 -10.77 -15.68 -3.09
CA THR A 90 -10.61 -17.12 -3.34
C THR A 90 -11.97 -17.84 -3.37
N GLY A 91 -12.85 -17.50 -2.43
CA GLY A 91 -14.14 -18.16 -2.27
C GLY A 91 -15.15 -17.83 -3.36
N PHE A 92 -15.30 -16.54 -3.69
CA PHE A 92 -16.29 -16.08 -4.66
C PHE A 92 -15.79 -16.22 -6.11
N LEU A 93 -14.54 -15.84 -6.40
CA LEU A 93 -14.05 -15.84 -7.78
C LEU A 93 -13.63 -17.23 -8.27
N ARG A 94 -13.33 -18.17 -7.36
CA ARG A 94 -12.92 -19.54 -7.67
C ARG A 94 -11.81 -19.55 -8.72
N VAL A 95 -12.11 -19.93 -9.96
CA VAL A 95 -11.15 -19.99 -11.08
C VAL A 95 -10.53 -18.63 -11.40
N ALA A 96 -11.29 -17.54 -11.29
CA ALA A 96 -10.76 -16.20 -11.52
C ALA A 96 -9.75 -15.77 -10.45
N SER A 97 -9.62 -16.50 -9.34
CA SER A 97 -8.53 -16.34 -8.38
C SER A 97 -7.14 -16.53 -9.01
N GLN A 98 -7.05 -17.19 -10.17
CA GLN A 98 -5.79 -17.29 -10.93
C GLN A 98 -5.27 -15.94 -11.40
N LEU A 99 -6.11 -14.90 -11.49
CA LEU A 99 -5.67 -13.53 -11.78
C LEU A 99 -4.68 -13.00 -10.72
N SER A 100 -4.68 -13.56 -9.51
CA SER A 100 -3.68 -13.24 -8.49
C SER A 100 -2.25 -13.57 -8.92
N LEU A 101 -2.03 -14.45 -9.90
CA LEU A 101 -0.71 -14.68 -10.50
C LEU A 101 -0.08 -13.40 -11.05
N ILE A 102 -0.92 -12.48 -11.53
CA ILE A 102 -0.50 -11.20 -12.10
C ILE A 102 -0.68 -10.07 -11.07
N LEU A 103 -1.81 -10.06 -10.36
CA LEU A 103 -2.13 -8.98 -9.44
C LEU A 103 -1.28 -8.98 -8.17
N ALA A 104 -0.97 -10.15 -7.60
CA ALA A 104 -0.11 -10.25 -6.42
C ALA A 104 1.29 -9.66 -6.65
N PRO A 105 2.04 -10.03 -7.71
CA PRO A 105 3.36 -9.44 -7.93
C PRO A 105 3.30 -7.94 -8.26
N ILE A 106 2.28 -7.46 -8.98
CA ILE A 106 2.10 -6.02 -9.24
C ILE A 106 1.89 -5.26 -7.94
N ALA A 107 0.94 -5.70 -7.10
CA ALA A 107 0.66 -5.05 -5.82
C ALA A 107 1.89 -5.05 -4.90
N THR A 108 2.58 -6.19 -4.83
CA THR A 108 3.81 -6.35 -4.04
C THR A 108 4.91 -5.42 -4.54
N PHE A 109 5.11 -5.36 -5.85
CA PHE A 109 6.12 -4.48 -6.45
C PHE A 109 5.82 -3.01 -6.19
N LEU A 110 4.57 -2.56 -6.40
CA LEU A 110 4.16 -1.18 -6.14
C LEU A 110 4.24 -0.82 -4.65
N LEU A 111 3.87 -1.75 -3.76
CA LEU A 111 4.02 -1.58 -2.32
C LEU A 111 5.48 -1.36 -1.94
N LEU A 112 6.38 -2.25 -2.38
CA LEU A 112 7.81 -2.14 -2.08
C LEU A 112 8.42 -0.88 -2.70
N LEU A 113 8.04 -0.55 -3.93
CA LEU A 113 8.52 0.65 -4.60
C LEU A 113 8.09 1.91 -3.85
N GLY A 114 6.81 2.03 -3.50
CA GLY A 114 6.30 3.19 -2.77
C GLY A 114 6.84 3.27 -1.35
N TRP A 115 6.98 2.14 -0.67
CA TRP A 115 7.49 2.08 0.69
C TRP A 115 8.99 2.39 0.76
N LEU A 116 9.78 1.86 -0.19
CA LEU A 116 11.22 2.08 -0.24
C LEU A 116 11.61 3.40 -0.93
N ALA A 117 10.71 4.04 -1.70
CA ALA A 117 10.98 5.33 -2.32
C ALA A 117 11.36 6.41 -1.29
N ALA A 118 10.63 6.48 -0.17
CA ALA A 118 10.89 7.44 0.91
C ALA A 118 12.29 7.27 1.56
N PRO A 119 12.68 6.08 2.07
CA PRO A 119 14.00 5.90 2.67
C PRO A 119 15.15 5.99 1.65
N LEU A 120 14.90 5.74 0.37
CA LEU A 120 15.91 5.89 -0.70
C LEU A 120 16.08 7.35 -1.16
N GLY A 121 15.35 8.30 -0.58
CA GLY A 121 15.49 9.73 -0.89
C GLY A 121 14.78 10.17 -2.16
N PHE A 122 13.92 9.34 -2.74
CA PHE A 122 12.99 9.74 -3.80
C PHE A 122 11.81 10.49 -3.17
N ALA A 123 12.06 11.68 -2.64
CA ALA A 123 11.03 12.56 -2.13
C ALA A 123 10.16 13.07 -3.29
N GLU A 124 8.84 13.18 -3.05
CA GLU A 124 7.90 13.86 -3.95
C GLU A 124 8.50 15.17 -4.43
N ARG A 125 8.70 15.29 -5.74
CA ARG A 125 9.10 16.59 -6.29
C ARG A 125 7.90 17.51 -6.12
N ARG A 126 8.04 18.52 -5.26
CA ARG A 126 6.99 19.51 -4.91
C ARG A 126 6.15 19.99 -6.10
N TRP A 127 6.74 20.13 -7.29
CA TRP A 127 6.04 20.60 -8.50
C TRP A 127 4.89 19.70 -9.00
N ALA A 128 4.81 18.43 -8.58
CA ALA A 128 3.74 17.52 -9.01
C ALA A 128 2.44 17.69 -8.20
N THR A 129 2.55 18.17 -6.95
CA THR A 129 1.44 18.45 -6.04
C THR A 129 1.23 19.95 -5.81
N GLU A 130 2.10 20.80 -6.38
CA GLU A 130 2.02 22.26 -6.28
C GLU A 130 0.74 22.73 -6.96
N ARG A 131 -0.12 23.43 -6.22
CA ARG A 131 -1.30 24.04 -6.82
C ARG A 131 -0.84 25.09 -7.84
N PRO A 132 -1.59 25.34 -8.93
CA PRO A 132 -1.24 26.40 -9.88
C PRO A 132 -1.00 27.75 -9.19
N ALA A 133 -1.75 28.04 -8.12
CA ALA A 133 -1.58 29.23 -7.29
C ALA A 133 -0.21 29.29 -6.59
N GLU A 134 0.29 28.17 -6.05
CA GLU A 134 1.60 28.07 -5.40
C GLU A 134 2.74 28.25 -6.41
N THR A 135 2.59 27.66 -7.60
CA THR A 135 3.53 27.84 -8.73
C THR A 135 3.61 29.32 -9.15
N LEU A 136 2.46 30.00 -9.22
CA LEU A 136 2.36 31.42 -9.60
C LEU A 136 2.88 32.34 -8.49
N GLN A 137 2.67 32.02 -7.21
CA GLN A 137 3.29 32.72 -6.08
C GLN A 137 4.82 32.58 -6.09
N ARG A 138 5.35 31.38 -6.36
CA ARG A 138 6.79 31.14 -6.48
C ARG A 138 7.43 31.94 -7.61
N ARG A 139 6.71 32.12 -8.73
CA ARG A 139 7.15 32.96 -9.85
C ARG A 139 6.96 34.46 -9.60
N GLY A 140 6.46 34.86 -8.43
CA GLY A 140 6.23 36.27 -8.06
C GLY A 140 5.04 36.92 -8.78
N ILE A 141 4.17 36.12 -9.39
CA ILE A 141 3.01 36.61 -10.17
C ILE A 141 1.82 36.88 -9.26
N LEU A 142 1.64 36.08 -8.19
CA LEU A 142 0.60 36.26 -7.19
C LEU A 142 1.21 36.71 -5.85
N LYS A 143 0.55 37.66 -5.16
CA LYS A 143 0.89 37.99 -3.77
C LYS A 143 0.53 36.80 -2.85
N PRO A 144 1.33 36.49 -1.84
CA PRO A 144 0.99 35.46 -0.86
C PRO A 144 -0.28 35.87 -0.12
N ASP A 145 -1.27 34.97 -0.04
CA ASP A 145 -2.51 35.19 0.69
C ASP A 145 -2.21 35.33 2.19
N SER A 146 -2.46 36.52 2.74
CA SER A 146 -2.26 36.87 4.14
C SER A 146 -3.20 36.14 5.12
N SER A 147 -4.08 35.27 4.63
CA SER A 147 -5.06 34.51 5.42
C SER A 147 -4.52 33.16 5.93
N LEU A 148 -3.36 32.69 5.45
CA LEU A 148 -2.68 31.49 5.95
C LEU A 148 -1.52 31.83 6.90
N ALA A 149 -1.68 32.88 7.72
CA ALA A 149 -0.74 33.19 8.79
C ALA A 149 -0.66 32.01 9.76
N VAL A 150 0.31 31.12 9.54
CA VAL A 150 0.81 30.19 10.55
C VAL A 150 1.13 31.04 11.78
N PRO A 151 0.52 30.79 12.95
CA PRO A 151 0.88 31.54 14.14
C PRO A 151 2.37 31.34 14.38
N ASN A 152 3.13 32.44 14.42
CA ASN A 152 4.54 32.42 14.79
C ASN A 152 4.70 31.61 16.09
N PRO A 153 5.69 30.71 16.18
CA PRO A 153 6.07 30.19 17.48
C PRO A 153 6.45 31.37 18.39
N PRO A 154 6.06 31.36 19.68
CA PRO A 154 6.38 32.45 20.60
C PRO A 154 7.89 32.66 20.66
N ALA A 155 8.30 33.92 20.60
CA ALA A 155 9.71 34.32 20.66
C ALA A 155 10.37 33.74 21.93
N PRO A 156 11.64 33.31 21.88
CA PRO A 156 12.34 32.89 23.08
C PRO A 156 12.44 34.08 24.04
N ASP A 157 11.91 33.90 25.25
CA ASP A 157 12.03 34.86 26.33
C ASP A 157 13.50 35.22 26.51
N LYS A 158 13.81 36.50 26.32
CA LYS A 158 15.09 37.06 26.76
C LYS A 158 15.05 37.08 28.29
N ALA A 159 15.63 36.07 28.91
CA ALA A 159 15.91 36.10 30.34
C ALA A 159 16.99 37.17 30.62
N PRO A 160 16.76 38.11 31.56
CA PRO A 160 17.81 38.92 32.16
C PRO A 160 18.67 38.12 33.15
#